data_AF-A0AAF0E2J7-F1
#
_entry.id   AF-A0AAF0E2J7-F1
#
_cell.length_a   1.000
_cell.length_b   1.000
_cell.length_c   1.000
_cell.angle_alpha   90.00
_cell.angle_beta   90.00
_cell.angle_gamma   90.00
#
_symmetry.space_group_name_H-M   'P 1'
#
loop_
_entity.id
_entity.type
_entity.pdbx_description
1 polymer ?
#
loop_
_entity_poly.entity_id
_entity_poly.type
_entity_poly.pdbx_seq_one_letter_code
_entity_poly.pdbx_strand_id
1 'polypeptide(L)'
;MASVASSDPIFASYILATTADVTELLTQTKVHAQYLPIALLSLVHAVRISHATRQLSGGTQSRLRLFQSVVLDLIVLFGGATLVALLLGAPLPILISPVSVVLYSSVHALLFVTGLGDALLYLHAKAGLAADLLLAVVDATCRSEAIATYALTQVRQHPHPAVSQSLFAQLVVGALLSGGVPLLVGIFHLNSPAGLWSFGTPPWLQNPALLLYPDLWGGVVVPIVFLFLTSTAEEPAAPLAFLHGTAFRATTTEVLGHLLPRRPTLFAEKPSGNHGLPYLSQREAKAVSAMVLFAVLAIPIVLRHLAAERPPAVPAPKEGKVTKAKPAKAAKAAKAEPAKATPGASPAKPAPGASAATSTATAASSTPGEAPAPRKRGRPKKLP
;
A
#
# COMPACT_ATOMS: atom_id res chain seq x y z
N MET A 1 42.36 -10.61 4.14
CA MET A 1 41.68 -11.92 4.03
C MET A 1 40.15 -11.82 3.93
N ALA A 2 39.49 -10.86 4.58
CA ALA A 2 38.03 -10.67 4.42
C ALA A 2 37.56 -10.20 3.03
N SER A 3 38.44 -9.63 2.19
CA SER A 3 38.05 -9.10 0.87
C SER A 3 38.12 -10.10 -0.29
N VAL A 4 38.61 -11.32 -0.06
CA VAL A 4 38.74 -12.35 -1.12
C VAL A 4 37.55 -13.31 -1.07
N ALA A 5 37.06 -13.63 0.13
CA ALA A 5 35.86 -14.47 0.31
C ALA A 5 34.57 -13.80 -0.21
N SER A 6 34.53 -12.47 -0.33
CA SER A 6 33.35 -11.74 -0.84
C SER A 6 33.18 -11.80 -2.36
N SER A 7 34.17 -12.30 -3.10
CA SER A 7 34.13 -12.42 -4.56
C SER A 7 33.95 -13.85 -5.06
N ASP A 8 33.87 -14.83 -4.17
CA ASP A 8 33.67 -16.23 -4.56
C ASP A 8 32.18 -16.48 -4.86
N PRO A 9 31.83 -16.89 -6.10
CA PRO A 9 30.44 -17.15 -6.47
C PRO A 9 29.78 -18.24 -5.60
N ILE A 10 30.61 -19.10 -5.01
CA ILE A 10 30.20 -20.16 -4.07
C ILE A 10 29.62 -19.57 -2.77
N PHE A 11 30.20 -18.49 -2.24
CA PHE A 11 29.69 -17.84 -1.02
C PHE A 11 28.40 -17.06 -1.28
N ALA A 12 28.29 -16.39 -2.43
CA ALA A 12 27.07 -15.72 -2.84
C ALA A 12 25.91 -16.71 -3.03
N SER A 13 26.16 -17.89 -3.61
CA SER A 13 25.15 -18.94 -3.70
C SER A 13 24.71 -19.47 -2.34
N TYR A 14 25.62 -19.58 -1.36
CA TYR A 14 25.27 -20.10 -0.03
C TYR A 14 24.32 -19.17 0.74
N ILE A 15 24.58 -17.85 0.71
CA ILE A 15 23.73 -16.87 1.40
C ILE A 15 22.33 -16.83 0.76
N LEU A 16 22.28 -16.87 -0.57
CA LEU A 16 21.02 -16.88 -1.30
C LEU A 16 20.22 -18.16 -1.02
N ALA A 17 20.87 -19.32 -1.08
CA ALA A 17 20.27 -20.61 -0.73
C ALA A 17 19.73 -20.59 0.71
N THR A 18 20.52 -20.09 1.67
CA THR A 18 20.09 -19.96 3.07
C THR A 18 18.85 -19.07 3.20
N THR A 19 18.79 -17.95 2.48
CA THR A 19 17.64 -17.03 2.50
C THR A 19 16.40 -17.69 1.90
N ALA A 20 16.57 -18.45 0.82
CA ALA A 20 15.51 -19.23 0.20
C ALA A 20 15.03 -20.37 1.13
N ASP A 21 15.95 -21.03 1.84
CA ASP A 21 15.64 -22.07 2.83
C ASP A 21 14.85 -21.51 4.02
N VAL A 22 15.24 -20.35 4.55
CA VAL A 22 14.49 -19.69 5.63
C VAL A 22 13.09 -19.30 5.16
N THR A 23 12.97 -18.72 3.97
CA THR A 23 11.67 -18.32 3.42
C THR A 23 10.76 -19.52 3.21
N GLU A 24 11.31 -20.62 2.68
CA GLU A 24 10.59 -21.87 2.51
C GLU A 24 10.18 -22.48 3.84
N LEU A 25 11.10 -22.53 4.81
CA LEU A 25 10.83 -23.02 6.15
C LEU A 25 9.66 -22.25 6.78
N LEU A 26 9.64 -20.92 6.69
CA LEU A 26 8.53 -20.10 7.21
C LEU A 26 7.21 -20.34 6.46
N THR A 27 7.27 -20.68 5.17
CA THR A 27 6.10 -20.95 4.33
C THR A 27 5.54 -22.36 4.55
N GLN A 28 6.40 -23.34 4.86
CA GLN A 28 6.02 -24.73 5.07
C GLN A 28 5.72 -25.04 6.54
N THR A 29 6.34 -24.33 7.48
CA THR A 29 6.12 -24.53 8.92
C THR A 29 4.70 -24.14 9.27
N LYS A 30 3.91 -25.12 9.72
CA LYS A 30 2.55 -24.91 10.19
C LYS A 30 2.56 -24.47 11.65
N VAL A 31 1.69 -23.53 12.02
CA VAL A 31 1.52 -23.09 13.42
C VAL A 31 1.18 -24.28 14.33
N HIS A 32 0.27 -25.15 13.88
CA HIS A 32 -0.01 -26.41 14.53
C HIS A 32 -0.43 -27.47 13.50
N ALA A 33 0.27 -28.60 13.45
CA ALA A 33 0.07 -29.61 12.39
C ALA A 33 -1.38 -30.10 12.24
N GLN A 34 -2.09 -30.33 13.37
CA GLN A 34 -3.45 -30.88 13.38
C GLN A 34 -4.56 -29.82 13.51
N TYR A 35 -4.50 -28.93 14.51
CA TYR A 35 -5.59 -27.99 14.82
C TYR A 35 -5.56 -26.68 14.02
N LEU A 36 -4.38 -26.24 13.58
CA LEU A 36 -4.21 -24.99 12.85
C LEU A 36 -3.15 -25.13 11.75
N PRO A 37 -3.48 -25.87 10.66
CA PRO A 37 -2.53 -26.21 9.59
C PRO A 37 -2.26 -25.03 8.65
N ILE A 38 -1.93 -23.87 9.23
CA ILE A 38 -1.72 -22.60 8.58
C ILE A 38 -0.22 -22.30 8.62
N ALA A 39 0.34 -21.91 7.48
CA ALA A 39 1.74 -21.51 7.38
C ALA A 39 2.05 -20.34 8.34
N LEU A 40 3.18 -20.40 9.03
CA LEU A 40 3.62 -19.35 9.95
C LEU A 40 3.72 -18.00 9.24
N LEU A 41 4.28 -17.99 8.02
CA LEU A 41 4.35 -16.78 7.20
C LEU A 41 2.96 -16.19 6.90
N SER A 42 1.94 -17.02 6.70
CA SER A 42 0.56 -16.55 6.48
C SER A 42 -0.04 -15.92 7.73
N LEU A 43 0.26 -16.44 8.92
CA LEU A 43 -0.17 -15.82 10.18
C LEU A 43 0.51 -14.47 10.41
N VAL A 44 1.83 -14.40 10.20
CA VAL A 44 2.60 -13.15 10.30
C VAL A 44 2.09 -12.11 9.30
N HIS A 45 1.81 -12.54 8.07
CA HIS A 45 1.22 -11.68 7.06
C HIS A 45 -0.19 -11.20 7.44
N ALA A 46 -1.03 -12.05 8.02
CA ALA A 46 -2.35 -11.65 8.52
C ALA A 46 -2.26 -10.58 9.61
N VAL A 47 -1.32 -10.70 10.54
CA VAL A 47 -1.04 -9.66 11.54
C VAL A 47 -0.60 -8.36 10.86
N ARG A 48 0.30 -8.44 9.88
CA ARG A 48 0.78 -7.28 9.11
C ARG A 48 -0.36 -6.59 8.35
N ILE A 49 -1.22 -7.35 7.66
CA ILE A 49 -2.36 -6.80 6.92
C ILE A 49 -3.33 -6.12 7.88
N SER A 50 -3.67 -6.75 9.01
CA SER A 50 -4.49 -6.13 10.06
C SER A 50 -3.89 -4.81 10.56
N HIS A 51 -2.58 -4.78 10.80
CA HIS A 51 -1.88 -3.56 11.19
C HIS A 51 -1.96 -2.48 10.09
N ALA A 52 -1.72 -2.82 8.82
CA ALA A 52 -1.82 -1.90 7.69
C ALA A 52 -3.25 -1.36 7.50
N THR A 53 -4.26 -2.21 7.63
CA THR A 53 -5.69 -1.85 7.61
C THR A 53 -6.01 -0.80 8.68
N ARG A 54 -5.48 -0.96 9.90
CA ARG A 54 -5.66 0.03 10.97
C ARG A 54 -5.00 1.36 10.63
N GLN A 55 -3.75 1.34 10.16
CA GLN A 55 -3.05 2.55 9.73
C GLN A 55 -3.83 3.29 8.63
N LEU A 56 -4.32 2.54 7.64
CA LEU A 56 -5.16 3.07 6.56
C LEU A 56 -6.44 3.74 7.08
N SER A 57 -7.06 3.17 8.11
CA SER A 57 -8.28 3.71 8.73
C SER A 57 -8.04 4.87 9.72
N GLY A 58 -6.83 5.44 9.78
CA GLY A 58 -6.51 6.56 10.69
C GLY A 58 -5.84 6.13 12.00
N GLY A 59 -5.31 4.91 12.08
CA GLY A 59 -4.55 4.40 13.23
C GLY A 59 -5.38 4.37 14.50
N THR A 60 -4.86 4.94 15.59
CA THR A 60 -5.54 4.97 16.90
C THR A 60 -6.76 5.90 16.92
N GLN A 61 -6.95 6.72 15.88
CA GLN A 61 -8.11 7.61 15.73
C GLN A 61 -9.24 6.99 14.88
N SER A 62 -9.07 5.74 14.44
CA SER A 62 -10.08 5.01 13.68
C SER A 62 -11.36 4.85 14.51
N ARG A 63 -12.50 5.10 13.87
CA ARG A 63 -13.85 4.91 14.42
C ARG A 63 -14.60 3.80 13.69
N LEU A 64 -13.89 2.98 12.92
CA LEU A 64 -14.47 1.82 12.24
C LEU A 64 -14.98 0.82 13.27
N ARG A 65 -16.20 0.34 13.07
CA ARG A 65 -16.72 -0.80 13.84
C ARG A 65 -16.07 -2.10 13.37
N LEU A 66 -16.01 -3.11 14.24
CA LEU A 66 -15.36 -4.40 13.97
C LEU A 66 -15.73 -4.98 12.59
N PHE A 67 -17.03 -5.07 12.27
CA PHE A 67 -17.47 -5.61 10.98
C PHE A 67 -16.90 -4.82 9.80
N GLN A 68 -16.99 -3.49 9.84
CA GLN A 68 -16.47 -2.64 8.77
C GLN A 68 -14.94 -2.71 8.68
N SER A 69 -14.26 -2.83 9.82
CA SER A 69 -12.81 -3.00 9.89
C SER A 69 -12.37 -4.34 9.27
N VAL A 70 -13.11 -5.42 9.52
CA VAL A 70 -12.88 -6.74 8.90
C VAL A 70 -13.13 -6.69 7.39
N VAL A 71 -14.20 -6.01 6.94
CA VAL A 71 -14.46 -5.82 5.51
C VAL A 71 -13.31 -5.04 4.86
N LEU A 72 -12.83 -3.97 5.50
CA LEU A 72 -11.67 -3.23 5.01
C LEU A 72 -10.42 -4.10 4.95
N ASP A 73 -10.19 -4.94 5.96
CA ASP A 73 -9.07 -5.88 6.00
C ASP A 73 -9.08 -6.85 4.82
N LEU A 74 -10.26 -7.41 4.49
CA LEU A 74 -10.43 -8.27 3.33
C LEU A 74 -10.23 -7.52 2.01
N ILE A 75 -10.62 -6.26 1.92
CA ILE A 75 -10.34 -5.42 0.73
C ILE A 75 -8.84 -5.17 0.61
N VAL A 76 -8.14 -4.88 1.71
CA VAL A 76 -6.69 -4.69 1.71
C VAL A 76 -5.95 -5.97 1.36
N LEU A 77 -6.44 -7.13 1.82
CA LEU A 77 -5.86 -8.43 1.50
C LEU A 77 -6.08 -8.85 0.04
N PHE A 78 -7.33 -8.81 -0.44
CA PHE A 78 -7.72 -9.39 -1.72
C PHE A 78 -7.88 -8.36 -2.83
N GLY A 79 -7.77 -7.06 -2.57
CA GLY A 79 -8.08 -6.01 -3.54
C GLY A 79 -7.27 -6.13 -4.83
N GLY A 80 -5.94 -6.30 -4.72
CA GLY A 80 -5.07 -6.50 -5.89
C GLY A 80 -5.40 -7.78 -6.66
N ALA A 81 -5.58 -8.90 -5.96
CA ALA A 81 -5.91 -10.18 -6.57
C ALA A 81 -7.31 -10.19 -7.21
N THR A 82 -8.27 -9.43 -6.65
CA THR A 82 -9.61 -9.24 -7.18
C THR A 82 -9.55 -8.47 -8.49
N LEU A 83 -8.74 -7.41 -8.58
CA LEU A 83 -8.52 -6.69 -9.83
C LEU A 83 -7.89 -7.60 -10.91
N VAL A 84 -6.88 -8.39 -10.53
CA VAL A 84 -6.26 -9.37 -11.43
C VAL A 84 -7.29 -10.40 -11.92
N ALA A 85 -8.09 -10.96 -11.03
CA ALA A 85 -9.12 -11.92 -11.38
C ALA A 85 -10.18 -11.33 -12.33
N LEU A 86 -10.63 -10.10 -12.07
CA LEU A 86 -11.56 -9.39 -12.94
C LEU A 86 -10.98 -9.16 -14.34
N LEU A 87 -9.71 -8.76 -14.45
CA LEU A 87 -9.04 -8.53 -15.73
C LEU A 87 -8.82 -9.81 -16.54
N LEU A 88 -8.57 -10.92 -15.87
CA LEU A 88 -8.34 -12.23 -16.51
C LEU A 88 -9.63 -13.04 -16.69
N GLY A 89 -10.79 -12.53 -16.26
CA GLY A 89 -12.04 -13.29 -16.24
C GLY A 89 -11.99 -14.53 -15.35
N ALA A 90 -11.16 -14.52 -14.31
CA ALA A 90 -10.96 -15.61 -13.36
C ALA A 90 -11.91 -15.48 -12.15
N PRO A 91 -12.19 -16.57 -11.41
CA PRO A 91 -13.01 -16.51 -10.21
C PRO A 91 -12.35 -15.65 -9.12
N LEU A 92 -13.19 -14.94 -8.34
CA LEU A 92 -12.69 -14.01 -7.32
C LEU A 92 -11.96 -14.75 -6.19
N PRO A 93 -10.77 -14.28 -5.75
CA PRO A 93 -9.95 -14.90 -4.70
C PRO A 93 -10.70 -15.19 -3.40
N ILE A 94 -11.59 -14.27 -3.02
CA ILE A 94 -12.40 -14.38 -1.80
C ILE A 94 -13.33 -15.60 -1.81
N LEU A 95 -13.75 -16.05 -3.00
CA LEU A 95 -14.66 -17.19 -3.17
C LEU A 95 -13.90 -18.53 -3.21
N ILE A 96 -12.66 -18.52 -3.70
CA ILE A 96 -11.85 -19.74 -3.88
C ILE A 96 -11.00 -20.08 -2.65
N SER A 97 -10.72 -19.10 -1.77
CA SER A 97 -9.90 -19.33 -0.56
C SER A 97 -10.64 -18.99 0.75
N PRO A 98 -11.67 -19.78 1.12
CA PRO A 98 -12.41 -19.56 2.37
C PRO A 98 -11.50 -19.66 3.60
N VAL A 99 -10.46 -20.51 3.56
CA VAL A 99 -9.48 -20.65 4.64
C VAL A 99 -8.73 -19.34 4.87
N SER A 100 -8.28 -18.67 3.80
CA SER A 100 -7.65 -17.35 3.91
C SER A 100 -8.62 -16.30 4.46
N VAL A 101 -9.88 -16.29 4.00
CA VAL A 101 -10.89 -15.35 4.51
C VAL A 101 -11.07 -15.51 6.02
N VAL A 102 -11.24 -16.76 6.50
CA VAL A 102 -11.40 -17.05 7.93
C VAL A 102 -10.15 -16.69 8.72
N LEU A 103 -8.96 -17.04 8.23
CA LEU A 103 -7.69 -16.71 8.91
C LEU A 103 -7.52 -15.21 9.11
N TYR A 104 -7.60 -14.42 8.04
CA TYR A 104 -7.32 -12.98 8.12
C TYR A 104 -8.42 -12.26 8.90
N SER A 105 -9.69 -12.62 8.68
CA SER A 105 -10.80 -12.05 9.46
C SER A 105 -10.70 -12.37 10.95
N SER A 106 -10.33 -13.60 11.31
CA SER A 106 -10.21 -14.02 12.72
C SER A 106 -9.02 -13.38 13.41
N VAL A 107 -7.86 -13.30 12.74
CA VAL A 107 -6.67 -12.59 13.26
C VAL A 107 -6.98 -11.12 13.45
N HIS A 108 -7.58 -10.46 12.45
CA HIS A 108 -7.97 -9.05 12.55
C HIS A 108 -8.96 -8.81 13.69
N ALA A 109 -10.01 -9.64 13.78
CA ALA A 109 -11.02 -9.54 14.82
C ALA A 109 -10.45 -9.78 16.22
N LEU A 110 -9.56 -10.76 16.37
CA LEU A 110 -8.87 -11.04 17.64
C LEU A 110 -8.03 -9.84 18.06
N LEU A 111 -7.19 -9.30 17.16
CA LEU A 111 -6.40 -8.09 17.42
C LEU A 111 -7.27 -6.87 17.75
N PHE A 112 -8.47 -6.79 17.17
CA PHE A 112 -9.44 -5.73 17.45
C PHE A 112 -10.06 -5.86 18.83
N VAL A 113 -10.61 -7.01 19.18
CA VAL A 113 -11.35 -7.21 20.43
C VAL A 113 -10.43 -7.21 21.64
N THR A 114 -9.21 -7.74 21.50
CA THR A 114 -8.22 -7.80 22.60
C THR A 114 -7.48 -6.48 22.84
N GLY A 115 -7.57 -5.51 21.93
CA GLY A 115 -6.77 -4.27 21.97
C GLY A 115 -5.31 -4.45 21.55
N LEU A 116 -4.87 -5.67 21.21
CA LEU A 116 -3.50 -5.93 20.74
C LEU A 116 -3.15 -5.15 19.46
N GLY A 117 -4.13 -4.92 18.59
CA GLY A 117 -3.92 -4.13 17.38
C GLY A 117 -3.48 -2.68 17.68
N ASP A 118 -4.03 -2.07 18.73
CA ASP A 118 -3.68 -0.70 19.13
C ASP A 118 -2.34 -0.66 19.86
N ALA A 119 -2.04 -1.69 20.64
CA ALA A 119 -0.72 -1.89 21.24
C ALA A 119 0.38 -2.02 20.16
N LEU A 120 0.10 -2.73 19.06
CA LEU A 120 1.03 -2.85 17.92
C LEU A 120 1.25 -1.49 17.23
N LEU A 121 0.19 -0.69 17.03
CA LEU A 121 0.33 0.67 16.47
C LEU A 121 1.21 1.57 17.37
N TYR A 122 1.02 1.48 18.69
CA TYR A 122 1.81 2.24 19.65
C TYR A 122 3.29 1.79 19.66
N LEU A 123 3.54 0.47 19.61
CA LEU A 123 4.88 -0.07 19.51
C LEU A 123 5.58 0.37 18.21
N HIS A 124 4.85 0.34 17.09
CA HIS A 124 5.36 0.84 15.82
C HIS A 124 5.75 2.32 15.92
N ALA A 125 4.88 3.18 16.44
CA ALA A 125 5.19 4.59 16.62
C ALA A 125 6.46 4.83 17.44
N LYS A 126 6.76 3.96 18.42
CA LYS A 126 8.00 4.01 19.20
C LYS A 126 9.24 3.49 18.47
N ALA A 127 9.09 2.39 17.74
CA ALA A 127 10.20 1.75 17.02
C ALA A 127 10.60 2.50 15.74
N GLY A 128 9.70 3.34 15.18
CA GLY A 128 9.96 4.20 14.05
C GLY A 128 10.48 3.43 12.83
N LEU A 129 11.66 3.83 12.34
CA LEU A 129 12.29 3.25 11.15
C LEU A 129 12.46 1.73 11.22
N ALA A 130 12.83 1.19 12.39
CA ALA A 130 13.06 -0.25 12.52
C ALA A 130 11.78 -1.08 12.29
N ALA A 131 10.64 -0.59 12.80
CA ALA A 131 9.36 -1.24 12.58
C ALA A 131 8.88 -1.11 11.12
N ASP A 132 9.03 0.08 10.52
CA ASP A 132 8.72 0.29 9.10
C ASP A 132 9.51 -0.69 8.20
N LEU A 133 10.83 -0.83 8.44
CA LEU A 133 11.68 -1.74 7.67
C LEU A 133 11.33 -3.20 7.89
N LEU A 134 11.07 -3.63 9.12
CA LEU A 134 10.65 -5.01 9.41
C LEU A 134 9.33 -5.36 8.71
N LEU A 135 8.34 -4.46 8.77
CA LEU A 135 7.07 -4.64 8.08
C LEU A 135 7.24 -4.65 6.56
N ALA A 136 8.18 -3.87 6.02
CA ALA A 136 8.53 -3.90 4.60
C ALA A 136 9.19 -5.22 4.18
N VAL A 137 10.03 -5.85 5.02
CA VAL A 137 10.58 -7.19 4.74
C VAL A 137 9.46 -8.22 4.64
N VAL A 138 8.56 -8.27 5.64
CA VAL A 138 7.43 -9.21 5.65
C VAL A 138 6.57 -9.03 4.41
N ASP A 139 6.22 -7.78 4.10
CA ASP A 139 5.40 -7.44 2.94
C ASP A 139 6.09 -7.80 1.62
N ALA A 140 7.36 -7.46 1.45
CA ALA A 140 8.12 -7.79 0.26
C ALA A 140 8.19 -9.31 0.02
N THR A 141 8.43 -10.10 1.07
CA THR A 141 8.45 -11.57 0.98
C THR A 141 7.08 -12.13 0.60
N CYS A 142 6.02 -11.74 1.30
CA CYS A 142 4.68 -12.28 1.04
C CYS A 142 4.14 -11.86 -0.34
N ARG A 143 4.41 -10.62 -0.73
CA ARG A 143 3.93 -10.05 -1.99
C ARG A 143 4.69 -10.58 -3.19
N SER A 144 6.01 -10.74 -3.10
CA SER A 144 6.80 -11.37 -4.17
C SER A 144 6.40 -12.84 -4.37
N GLU A 145 6.15 -13.57 -3.27
CA GLU A 145 5.62 -14.93 -3.32
C GLU A 145 4.26 -14.98 -4.02
N ALA A 146 3.33 -14.07 -3.66
CA ALA A 146 2.03 -13.99 -4.30
C ALA A 146 2.11 -13.63 -5.79
N ILE A 147 3.02 -12.74 -6.19
CA ILE A 147 3.24 -12.44 -7.62
C ILE A 147 3.76 -13.68 -8.36
N ALA A 148 4.80 -14.31 -7.82
CA ALA A 148 5.48 -15.44 -8.47
C ALA A 148 4.57 -16.68 -8.58
N THR A 149 3.79 -16.97 -7.54
CA THR A 149 3.00 -18.21 -7.46
C THR A 149 1.56 -18.06 -7.90
N TYR A 150 0.94 -16.90 -7.67
CA TYR A 150 -0.47 -16.67 -8.01
C TYR A 150 -0.60 -15.86 -9.31
N ALA A 151 -0.13 -14.61 -9.35
CA ALA A 151 -0.40 -13.74 -10.50
C ALA A 151 0.20 -14.26 -11.82
N LEU A 152 1.48 -14.67 -11.81
CA LEU A 152 2.13 -15.21 -13.02
C LEU A 152 1.50 -16.52 -13.46
N THR A 153 1.12 -17.39 -12.51
CA THR A 153 0.43 -18.65 -12.81
C THR A 153 -0.93 -18.40 -13.46
N GLN A 154 -1.72 -17.44 -12.96
CA GLN A 154 -3.01 -17.09 -13.55
C GLN A 154 -2.88 -16.61 -15.00
N VAL A 155 -1.87 -15.79 -15.29
CA VAL A 155 -1.62 -15.37 -16.69
C VAL A 155 -1.19 -16.56 -17.53
N ARG A 156 -0.20 -17.35 -17.11
CA ARG A 156 0.32 -18.49 -17.87
C ARG A 156 -0.72 -19.59 -18.12
N GLN A 157 -1.66 -19.77 -17.21
CA GLN A 157 -2.76 -20.73 -17.35
C GLN A 157 -3.97 -20.18 -18.12
N HIS A 158 -3.91 -18.92 -18.55
CA HIS A 158 -5.02 -18.30 -19.28
C HIS A 158 -5.28 -19.04 -20.61
N PRO A 159 -6.54 -19.33 -20.96
CA PRO A 159 -6.88 -20.14 -22.14
C PRO A 159 -6.47 -19.48 -23.46
N HIS A 160 -6.44 -18.15 -23.51
CA HIS A 160 -6.05 -17.40 -24.71
C HIS A 160 -4.51 -17.25 -24.80
N PRO A 161 -3.85 -17.74 -25.88
CA PRO A 161 -2.38 -17.74 -26.00
C PRO A 161 -1.77 -16.33 -26.00
N ALA A 162 -2.47 -15.36 -26.59
CA ALA A 162 -2.00 -13.97 -26.56
C ALA A 162 -1.95 -13.35 -25.15
N VAL A 163 -2.63 -13.92 -24.16
CA VAL A 163 -2.53 -13.48 -22.76
C VAL A 163 -1.49 -14.31 -22.03
N SER A 164 -1.53 -15.64 -22.17
CA SER A 164 -0.62 -16.53 -21.45
C SER A 164 0.85 -16.38 -21.81
N GLN A 165 1.14 -15.95 -23.04
CA GLN A 165 2.50 -15.65 -23.49
C GLN A 165 2.85 -14.15 -23.40
N SER A 166 1.91 -13.29 -23.01
CA SER A 166 2.15 -11.84 -23.00
C SER A 166 2.96 -11.42 -21.79
N LEU A 167 4.15 -10.85 -22.05
CA LEU A 167 4.93 -10.17 -21.02
C LEU A 167 4.11 -9.03 -20.40
N PHE A 168 3.47 -8.23 -21.25
CA PHE A 168 2.71 -7.08 -20.79
C PHE A 168 1.62 -7.50 -19.80
N ALA A 169 0.91 -8.59 -20.09
CA ALA A 169 -0.07 -9.15 -19.15
C ALA A 169 0.59 -9.54 -17.81
N GLN A 170 1.73 -10.25 -17.86
CA GLN A 170 2.50 -10.62 -16.66
C GLN A 170 2.96 -9.41 -15.83
N LEU A 171 3.39 -8.32 -16.47
CA LEU A 171 3.79 -7.09 -15.80
C LEU A 171 2.60 -6.36 -15.17
N VAL A 172 1.49 -6.25 -15.91
CA VAL A 172 0.27 -5.61 -15.42
C VAL A 172 -0.32 -6.34 -14.23
N VAL A 173 -0.39 -7.68 -14.25
CA VAL A 173 -0.91 -8.43 -13.10
C VAL A 173 0.02 -8.33 -11.89
N GLY A 174 1.33 -8.28 -12.08
CA GLY A 174 2.28 -8.05 -10.99
C GLY A 174 2.10 -6.66 -10.37
N ALA A 175 1.97 -5.63 -11.21
CA ALA A 175 1.68 -4.26 -10.78
C ALA A 175 0.40 -4.17 -9.96
N LEU A 176 -0.69 -4.77 -10.45
CA LEU A 176 -2.00 -4.72 -9.78
C LEU A 176 -2.05 -5.57 -8.52
N LEU A 177 -1.39 -6.73 -8.49
CA LEU A 177 -1.32 -7.53 -7.27
C LEU A 177 -0.58 -6.77 -6.16
N SER A 178 0.44 -5.98 -6.52
CA SER A 178 1.23 -5.21 -5.56
C SER A 178 0.62 -3.86 -5.17
N GLY A 179 0.20 -3.07 -6.16
CA GLY A 179 -0.23 -1.68 -6.00
C GLY A 179 -1.72 -1.45 -6.26
N GLY A 180 -2.52 -2.49 -6.51
CA GLY A 180 -3.95 -2.33 -6.80
C GLY A 180 -4.77 -1.84 -5.61
N VAL A 181 -4.37 -2.17 -4.37
CA VAL A 181 -5.08 -1.77 -3.15
C VAL A 181 -5.08 -0.25 -2.98
N PRO A 182 -3.95 0.48 -3.06
CA PRO A 182 -3.95 1.95 -3.08
C PRO A 182 -4.89 2.57 -4.12
N LEU A 183 -5.04 1.96 -5.30
CA LEU A 183 -5.98 2.43 -6.33
C LEU A 183 -7.43 2.31 -5.84
N LEU A 184 -7.80 1.15 -5.28
CA LEU A 184 -9.13 0.92 -4.69
C LEU A 184 -9.41 1.86 -3.51
N VAL A 185 -8.42 2.04 -2.64
CA VAL A 185 -8.50 2.97 -1.50
C VAL A 185 -8.84 4.38 -1.97
N GLY A 186 -8.15 4.85 -3.02
CA GLY A 186 -8.40 6.17 -3.59
C GLY A 186 -9.77 6.31 -4.25
N ILE A 187 -10.23 5.28 -4.96
CA ILE A 187 -11.53 5.30 -5.65
C ILE A 187 -12.70 5.26 -4.66
N PHE A 188 -12.62 4.44 -3.61
CA PHE A 188 -13.71 4.22 -2.67
C PHE A 188 -13.57 5.01 -1.35
N HIS A 189 -12.58 5.90 -1.26
CA HIS A 189 -12.24 6.67 -0.06
C HIS A 189 -12.17 5.80 1.21
N LEU A 190 -11.50 4.66 1.10
CA LEU A 190 -11.48 3.65 2.17
C LEU A 190 -10.66 4.07 3.40
N ASN A 191 -9.85 5.13 3.25
CA ASN A 191 -9.02 5.71 4.30
C ASN A 191 -9.79 6.60 5.29
N SER A 192 -11.12 6.72 5.15
CA SER A 192 -11.96 7.53 6.06
C SER A 192 -11.95 6.95 7.49
N PRO A 193 -11.44 7.70 8.51
CA PRO A 193 -11.44 7.21 9.89
C PRO A 193 -12.83 7.03 10.47
N ALA A 194 -13.81 7.76 9.94
CA ALA A 194 -15.21 7.64 10.32
C ALA A 194 -15.95 6.49 9.62
N GLY A 195 -15.29 5.80 8.67
CA GLY A 195 -15.94 4.77 7.85
C GLY A 195 -16.93 5.31 6.83
N LEU A 196 -16.82 6.59 6.47
CA LEU A 196 -17.62 7.21 5.43
C LEU A 196 -16.97 6.90 4.08
N TRP A 197 -17.17 5.68 3.58
CA TRP A 197 -16.70 5.26 2.26
C TRP A 197 -17.61 5.83 1.18
N SER A 198 -17.01 6.30 0.10
CA SER A 198 -17.73 6.95 -1.00
C SER A 198 -16.98 6.76 -2.29
N PHE A 199 -17.70 6.69 -3.40
CA PHE A 199 -17.08 6.65 -4.71
C PHE A 199 -16.62 8.05 -5.12
N GLY A 200 -15.36 8.17 -5.54
CA GLY A 200 -14.73 9.41 -5.91
C GLY A 200 -13.96 9.32 -7.22
N THR A 201 -13.53 10.48 -7.71
CA THR A 201 -12.55 10.53 -8.81
C THR A 201 -11.22 9.98 -8.29
N PRO A 202 -10.63 8.96 -8.94
CA PRO A 202 -9.39 8.38 -8.46
C PRO A 202 -8.28 9.45 -8.35
N PRO A 203 -7.53 9.52 -7.24
CA PRO A 203 -6.49 10.52 -7.06
C PRO A 203 -5.42 10.48 -8.16
N TRP A 204 -5.10 9.29 -8.68
CA TRP A 204 -4.13 9.11 -9.76
C TRP A 204 -4.59 9.67 -11.10
N LEU A 205 -5.90 9.88 -11.30
CA LEU A 205 -6.41 10.56 -12.49
C LEU A 205 -6.17 12.08 -12.41
N GLN A 206 -6.24 12.63 -11.19
CA GLN A 206 -5.95 14.04 -10.93
C GLN A 206 -4.45 14.30 -10.87
N ASN A 207 -3.68 13.36 -10.33
CA ASN A 207 -2.23 13.42 -10.23
C ASN A 207 -1.61 12.11 -10.76
N PRO A 208 -1.27 12.06 -12.06
CA PRO A 208 -0.65 10.88 -12.68
C PRO A 208 0.67 10.44 -12.03
N ALA A 209 1.36 11.33 -11.31
CA ALA A 209 2.59 10.96 -10.59
C ALA A 209 2.35 9.90 -9.50
N LEU A 210 1.11 9.74 -9.03
CA LEU A 210 0.73 8.67 -8.11
C LEU A 210 0.82 7.28 -8.76
N LEU A 211 0.81 7.17 -10.09
CA LEU A 211 1.10 5.90 -10.77
C LEU A 211 2.59 5.52 -10.67
N LEU A 212 3.46 6.45 -10.27
CA LEU A 212 4.87 6.19 -9.98
C LEU A 212 5.10 5.70 -8.56
N TYR A 213 4.05 5.30 -7.82
CA TYR A 213 4.22 4.78 -6.48
C TYR A 213 5.11 3.52 -6.46
N PRO A 214 6.01 3.39 -5.47
CA PRO A 214 6.89 2.23 -5.32
C PRO A 214 6.12 0.90 -5.24
N ASP A 215 4.90 0.90 -4.71
CA ASP A 215 4.06 -0.30 -4.68
C ASP A 215 3.71 -0.80 -6.09
N LEU A 216 3.36 0.09 -7.02
CA LEU A 216 2.97 -0.31 -8.37
C LEU A 216 4.19 -0.79 -9.16
N TRP A 217 5.27 -0.01 -9.13
CA TRP A 217 6.51 -0.34 -9.85
C TRP A 217 7.27 -1.51 -9.25
N GLY A 218 7.27 -1.67 -7.92
CA GLY A 218 7.79 -2.86 -7.26
C GLY A 218 7.08 -4.13 -7.76
N GLY A 219 5.77 -4.04 -8.00
CA GLY A 219 4.98 -5.10 -8.62
C GLY A 219 5.32 -5.40 -10.07
N VAL A 220 5.84 -4.43 -10.83
CA VAL A 220 6.35 -4.63 -12.21
C VAL A 220 7.74 -5.24 -12.20
N VAL A 221 8.60 -4.77 -11.30
CA VAL A 221 10.00 -5.23 -11.20
C VAL A 221 10.08 -6.69 -10.77
N VAL A 222 9.23 -7.14 -9.84
CA VAL A 222 9.23 -8.53 -9.36
C VAL A 222 9.06 -9.56 -10.51
N PRO A 223 8.03 -9.48 -11.37
CA PRO A 223 7.92 -10.33 -12.56
C PRO A 223 9.15 -10.28 -13.46
N ILE A 224 9.71 -9.09 -13.73
CA ILE A 224 10.88 -8.96 -14.60
C ILE A 224 12.05 -9.76 -14.03
N VAL A 225 12.35 -9.55 -12.74
CA VAL A 225 13.43 -10.24 -12.03
C VAL A 225 13.17 -11.75 -11.98
N PHE A 226 11.97 -12.15 -11.57
CA PHE A 226 11.61 -13.56 -11.45
C PHE A 226 11.67 -14.29 -12.79
N LEU A 227 11.10 -13.72 -13.85
CA LEU A 227 11.11 -14.30 -15.20
C LEU A 227 12.52 -14.37 -15.77
N PHE A 228 13.33 -13.33 -15.57
CA PHE A 228 14.73 -13.34 -16.01
C PHE A 228 15.52 -14.47 -15.34
N LEU A 229 15.43 -14.58 -14.01
CA LEU A 229 16.19 -15.56 -13.24
C LEU A 229 15.72 -17.01 -13.46
N THR A 230 14.45 -17.20 -13.85
CA THR A 230 13.87 -18.52 -14.14
C THR A 230 13.85 -18.88 -15.62
N SER A 231 14.29 -17.99 -16.51
CA SER A 231 14.35 -18.26 -17.96
C SER A 231 15.43 -19.30 -18.29
N THR A 232 15.10 -20.22 -19.21
CA THR A 232 16.06 -21.16 -19.82
C THR A 232 16.58 -20.55 -21.13
N ALA A 233 17.71 -21.02 -21.66
CA ALA A 233 18.25 -20.43 -22.90
C ALA A 233 17.47 -20.85 -24.17
N GLU A 234 16.63 -21.89 -24.06
CA GLU A 234 15.84 -22.43 -25.17
C GLU A 234 14.50 -21.72 -25.36
N GLU A 235 13.93 -21.18 -24.28
CA GLU A 235 12.90 -20.15 -24.44
C GLU A 235 13.65 -18.85 -24.71
N PRO A 236 13.70 -18.34 -25.96
CA PRO A 236 14.16 -16.97 -26.15
C PRO A 236 13.30 -16.15 -25.20
N ALA A 237 13.94 -15.40 -24.31
CA ALA A 237 13.29 -14.39 -23.51
C ALA A 237 12.80 -13.28 -24.45
N ALA A 238 11.95 -13.61 -25.43
CA ALA A 238 11.14 -12.74 -26.25
C ALA A 238 10.50 -11.61 -25.43
N PRO A 239 10.02 -11.84 -24.19
CA PRO A 239 9.70 -10.76 -23.25
C PRO A 239 10.82 -9.72 -23.07
N LEU A 240 12.05 -10.17 -22.79
CA LEU A 240 13.19 -9.29 -22.59
C LEU A 240 13.83 -8.83 -23.89
N ALA A 241 13.53 -9.43 -25.05
CA ALA A 241 13.99 -8.95 -26.35
C ALA A 241 13.54 -7.50 -26.61
N PHE A 242 12.36 -7.13 -26.10
CA PHE A 242 11.89 -5.74 -26.09
C PHE A 242 12.79 -4.81 -25.23
N LEU A 243 13.24 -5.30 -24.06
CA LEU A 243 14.21 -4.59 -23.21
C LEU A 243 15.66 -4.68 -23.77
N HIS A 244 15.97 -5.66 -24.62
CA HIS A 244 17.24 -5.79 -25.31
C HIS A 244 17.32 -4.98 -26.61
N GLY A 245 16.30 -4.16 -26.92
CA GLY A 245 16.42 -3.12 -27.94
C GLY A 245 17.71 -2.32 -27.71
N THR A 246 18.49 -2.12 -28.78
CA THR A 246 19.84 -1.51 -28.75
C THR A 246 19.92 -0.23 -27.92
N ALA A 247 18.84 0.55 -27.88
CA ALA A 247 18.70 1.78 -27.10
C ALA A 247 18.79 1.57 -25.57
N PHE A 248 18.09 0.57 -25.00
CA PHE A 248 18.08 0.34 -23.55
C PHE A 248 19.40 -0.28 -23.07
N ARG A 249 20.01 -1.16 -23.89
CA ARG A 249 21.33 -1.72 -23.62
C ARG A 249 22.38 -0.62 -23.55
N ALA A 250 22.38 0.34 -24.47
CA ALA A 250 23.32 1.47 -24.45
C ALA A 250 23.17 2.32 -23.17
N THR A 251 21.94 2.75 -22.86
CA THR A 251 21.72 3.66 -21.71
C THR A 251 21.99 2.99 -20.35
N THR A 252 21.55 1.75 -20.16
CA THR A 252 21.76 1.06 -18.87
C THR A 252 23.20 0.64 -18.67
N THR A 253 23.90 0.15 -19.70
CA THR A 253 25.32 -0.22 -19.56
C THR A 253 26.23 0.99 -19.41
N GLU A 254 25.89 2.15 -19.97
CA GLU A 254 26.63 3.39 -19.75
C GLU A 254 26.43 3.93 -18.33
N VAL A 255 25.18 4.10 -17.87
CA VAL A 255 24.90 4.61 -16.53
C VAL A 255 25.44 3.68 -15.45
N LEU A 256 25.22 2.37 -15.59
CA LEU A 256 25.71 1.38 -14.64
C LEU A 256 27.22 1.19 -14.74
N GLY A 257 27.80 1.36 -15.94
CA GLY A 257 29.24 1.33 -16.18
C GLY A 257 29.98 2.54 -15.59
N HIS A 258 29.30 3.68 -15.43
CA HIS A 258 29.83 4.84 -14.70
C HIS A 258 29.74 4.68 -13.18
N LEU A 259 28.75 3.93 -12.68
CA LEU A 259 28.53 3.72 -11.25
C LEU A 259 29.32 2.53 -10.67
N LEU A 260 29.69 1.54 -11.49
CA LEU A 260 30.44 0.36 -11.07
C LEU A 260 31.85 0.34 -11.69
N PRO A 261 32.93 0.40 -10.87
CA PRO A 261 34.31 0.40 -11.37
C PRO A 261 34.75 -0.92 -12.05
N ARG A 262 33.94 -1.97 -11.94
CA ARG A 262 34.04 -3.19 -12.74
C ARG A 262 32.77 -3.31 -13.56
N ARG A 263 32.89 -3.32 -14.89
CA ARG A 263 31.78 -3.71 -15.78
C ARG A 263 31.33 -5.12 -15.38
N PRO A 264 30.18 -5.29 -14.72
CA PRO A 264 29.71 -6.63 -14.50
C PRO A 264 29.32 -7.13 -15.89
N THR A 265 29.93 -8.22 -16.34
CA THR A 265 29.42 -8.98 -17.49
C THR A 265 28.12 -9.65 -17.04
N LEU A 266 27.07 -8.86 -16.80
CA LEU A 266 25.72 -9.31 -16.44
C LEU A 266 25.12 -10.19 -17.54
N PHE A 267 25.70 -10.09 -18.74
CA PHE A 267 25.41 -10.91 -19.91
C PHE A 267 26.64 -11.72 -20.34
N ALA A 268 27.47 -12.16 -19.40
CA ALA A 268 28.44 -13.21 -19.71
C ALA A 268 27.65 -14.35 -20.34
N GLU A 269 27.97 -14.65 -21.61
CA GLU A 269 27.38 -15.74 -22.35
C GLU A 269 27.34 -16.96 -21.44
N LYS A 270 26.14 -17.50 -21.24
CA LYS A 270 25.95 -18.69 -20.43
C LYS A 270 26.95 -19.74 -20.93
N PRO A 271 27.83 -20.30 -20.08
CA PRO A 271 28.86 -21.21 -20.52
C PRO A 271 28.21 -22.32 -21.37
N SER A 272 28.74 -22.53 -22.57
CA SER A 272 28.10 -23.20 -23.70
C SER A 272 27.66 -24.66 -23.47
N GLY A 273 27.89 -25.21 -22.28
CA GLY A 273 27.45 -26.55 -21.88
C GLY A 273 26.06 -26.64 -21.22
N ASN A 274 25.46 -25.53 -20.75
CA ASN A 274 24.28 -25.57 -19.88
C ASN A 274 23.04 -24.83 -20.42
N HIS A 275 22.80 -24.84 -21.73
CA HIS A 275 21.72 -24.05 -22.34
C HIS A 275 20.31 -24.35 -21.77
N GLY A 276 20.02 -25.58 -21.34
CA GLY A 276 18.69 -25.96 -20.83
C GLY A 276 18.33 -25.55 -19.39
N LEU A 277 19.27 -25.14 -18.52
CA LEU A 277 18.98 -24.91 -17.09
C LEU A 277 18.61 -23.45 -16.77
N PRO A 278 17.69 -23.15 -15.84
CA PRO A 278 17.44 -21.76 -15.43
C PRO A 278 18.66 -21.15 -14.73
N TYR A 279 18.77 -19.82 -14.68
CA TYR A 279 19.88 -19.13 -13.98
C TYR A 279 19.88 -19.41 -12.47
N LEU A 280 18.68 -19.45 -11.88
CA LEU A 280 18.46 -19.80 -10.49
C LEU A 280 17.28 -20.76 -10.36
N SER A 281 17.24 -21.52 -9.27
CA SER A 281 16.02 -22.26 -8.93
C SER A 281 14.86 -21.29 -8.67
N GLN A 282 13.61 -21.75 -8.83
CA GLN A 282 12.44 -20.90 -8.53
C GLN A 282 12.45 -20.37 -7.09
N ARG A 283 12.95 -21.17 -6.15
CA ARG A 283 13.08 -20.82 -4.72
C ARG A 283 14.02 -19.63 -4.53
N GLU A 284 15.21 -19.70 -5.13
CA GLU A 284 16.20 -18.63 -5.07
C GLU A 284 15.72 -17.39 -5.84
N ALA A 285 15.08 -17.56 -7.01
CA ALA A 285 14.52 -16.46 -7.78
C ALA A 285 13.44 -15.68 -7.00
N LYS A 286 12.61 -16.38 -6.21
CA LYS A 286 11.67 -15.75 -5.27
C LYS A 286 12.39 -14.95 -4.19
N ALA A 287 13.44 -15.51 -3.58
CA ALA A 287 14.23 -14.80 -2.58
C ALA A 287 14.87 -13.53 -3.14
N VAL A 288 15.47 -13.59 -4.34
CA VAL A 288 16.00 -12.39 -5.02
C VAL A 288 14.89 -11.38 -5.30
N SER A 289 13.73 -11.85 -5.79
CA SER A 289 12.59 -10.97 -6.07
C SER A 289 12.07 -10.28 -4.81
N ALA A 290 12.02 -10.98 -3.67
CA ALA A 290 11.68 -10.42 -2.37
C ALA A 290 12.68 -9.35 -1.93
N MET A 291 13.99 -9.60 -2.10
CA MET A 291 15.03 -8.62 -1.78
C MET A 291 14.94 -7.35 -2.65
N VAL A 292 14.68 -7.51 -3.94
CA VAL A 292 14.51 -6.38 -4.86
C VAL A 292 13.27 -5.57 -4.48
N LEU A 293 12.15 -6.23 -4.21
CA LEU A 293 10.94 -5.54 -3.76
C LEU A 293 11.15 -4.84 -2.41
N PHE A 294 11.85 -5.48 -1.47
CA PHE A 294 12.21 -4.85 -0.21
C PHE A 294 13.03 -3.58 -0.43
N ALA A 295 14.03 -3.60 -1.32
CA ALA A 295 14.81 -2.41 -1.63
C ALA A 295 13.92 -1.27 -2.19
N VAL A 296 12.99 -1.59 -3.10
CA VAL A 296 12.03 -0.62 -3.65
C VAL A 296 11.14 -0.02 -2.56
N LEU A 297 10.69 -0.82 -1.59
CA LEU A 297 9.86 -0.35 -0.47
C LEU A 297 10.66 0.38 0.61
N ALA A 298 11.91 -0.02 0.85
CA ALA A 298 12.76 0.53 1.91
C ALA A 298 13.28 1.94 1.58
N ILE A 299 13.60 2.22 0.30
CA ILE A 299 14.07 3.54 -0.14
C ILE A 299 13.15 4.68 0.31
N PRO A 300 11.84 4.70 -0.03
CA PRO A 300 10.95 5.78 0.38
C PRO A 300 10.77 5.86 1.91
N ILE A 301 10.84 4.72 2.61
CA ILE A 301 10.79 4.68 4.08
C ILE A 301 12.00 5.42 4.67
N VAL A 302 13.21 5.08 4.23
CA VAL A 302 14.46 5.70 4.71
C VAL A 302 14.47 7.19 4.37
N LEU A 303 14.12 7.56 3.14
CA LEU A 303 14.08 8.96 2.72
C LEU A 303 13.08 9.79 3.54
N ARG A 304 11.91 9.22 3.89
CA ARG A 304 10.92 9.88 4.76
C ARG A 304 11.48 10.14 6.15
N HIS A 305 12.16 9.17 6.75
CA HIS A 305 12.77 9.32 8.08
C HIS A 305 13.92 10.35 8.04
N LEU A 306 14.79 10.29 7.04
CA LEU A 306 15.87 11.27 6.86
C LEU A 306 15.34 12.70 6.62
N ALA A 307 14.19 12.84 5.95
CA ALA A 307 13.54 14.14 5.77
C ALA A 307 12.90 14.67 7.05
N ALA A 308 12.35 13.79 7.90
CA ALA A 308 11.72 14.16 9.16
C ALA A 308 12.72 14.65 10.23
N GLU A 309 13.97 14.19 10.16
CA GLU A 309 15.05 14.66 11.05
C GLU A 309 15.57 16.06 10.70
N ARG A 310 15.22 16.60 9.52
CA ARG A 310 15.63 17.97 9.18
C ARG A 310 14.90 18.95 10.08
N PRO A 311 15.62 19.77 10.89
CA PRO A 311 14.96 20.78 11.70
C PRO A 311 14.13 21.70 10.80
N PRO A 312 12.95 22.13 11.25
CA PRO A 312 12.12 23.05 10.48
C PRO A 312 13.00 24.24 10.09
N ALA A 313 13.12 24.50 8.79
CA ALA A 313 13.92 25.61 8.28
C ALA A 313 13.49 26.86 9.05
N VAL A 314 14.45 27.50 9.74
CA VAL A 314 14.19 28.74 10.47
C VAL A 314 13.52 29.68 9.47
N PRO A 315 12.30 30.17 9.73
CA PRO A 315 11.60 31.01 8.78
C PRO A 315 12.51 32.19 8.45
N ALA A 316 12.85 32.34 7.17
CA ALA A 316 13.68 33.44 6.72
C ALA A 316 13.11 34.74 7.32
N PRO A 317 13.96 35.60 7.92
CA PRO A 317 13.48 36.83 8.51
C PRO A 317 12.65 37.55 7.47
N LYS A 318 11.36 37.76 7.77
CA LYS A 318 10.46 38.48 6.88
C LYS A 318 11.09 39.85 6.67
N GLU A 319 11.70 40.07 5.50
CA GLU A 319 12.18 41.38 5.09
C GLU A 319 11.07 42.37 5.39
N GLY A 320 11.38 43.32 6.26
CA GLY A 320 10.42 44.27 6.79
C GLY A 320 9.68 44.92 5.64
N LYS A 321 8.42 44.55 5.47
CA LYS A 321 7.49 45.25 4.60
C LYS A 321 7.35 46.64 5.22
N VAL A 322 8.13 47.60 4.76
CA VAL A 322 8.11 49.00 5.19
C VAL A 322 6.68 49.48 5.04
N THR A 323 5.95 49.50 6.15
CA THR A 323 4.62 50.08 6.24
C THR A 323 4.76 51.57 6.01
N LYS A 324 4.41 52.01 4.79
CA LYS A 324 4.17 53.43 4.50
C LYS A 324 3.14 53.93 5.51
N ALA A 325 3.59 54.85 6.37
CA ALA A 325 2.79 55.50 7.40
C ALA A 325 1.56 56.17 6.77
N LYS A 326 0.38 55.79 7.25
CA LYS A 326 -0.90 56.43 6.92
C LYS A 326 -1.08 57.60 7.89
N PRO A 327 -1.30 58.85 7.43
CA PRO A 327 -1.43 60.00 8.31
C PRO A 327 -2.74 59.93 9.12
N ALA A 328 -2.61 60.24 10.41
CA ALA A 328 -3.66 60.26 11.40
C ALA A 328 -4.68 61.37 11.09
N LYS A 329 -5.97 61.04 11.16
CA LYS A 329 -7.06 62.02 11.17
C LYS A 329 -7.69 62.03 12.56
N ALA A 330 -7.76 63.23 13.12
CA ALA A 330 -8.01 63.56 14.50
C ALA A 330 -9.42 63.21 15.01
N ALA A 331 -9.45 63.04 16.33
CA ALA A 331 -10.60 62.79 17.19
C ALA A 331 -11.67 63.89 17.14
N LYS A 332 -12.92 63.51 17.45
CA LYS A 332 -13.84 64.40 18.14
C LYS A 332 -14.68 63.63 19.16
N ALA A 333 -14.79 64.26 20.33
CA ALA A 333 -15.21 63.70 21.60
C ALA A 333 -16.67 64.03 21.97
N ALA A 334 -17.12 63.30 23.00
CA ALA A 334 -18.08 63.66 24.06
C ALA A 334 -19.59 63.76 23.72
N LYS A 335 -20.45 63.10 24.53
CA LYS A 335 -21.17 63.73 25.66
C LYS A 335 -22.00 62.71 26.48
N ALA A 336 -22.20 63.07 27.74
CA ALA A 336 -22.69 62.34 28.92
C ALA A 336 -24.22 62.10 29.05
N GLU A 337 -24.57 61.04 29.82
CA GLU A 337 -25.60 60.80 30.89
C GLU A 337 -26.84 61.74 31.10
N PRO A 338 -27.87 61.37 31.93
CA PRO A 338 -28.46 60.06 32.33
C PRO A 338 -30.03 60.03 32.50
N ALA A 339 -30.55 58.87 32.93
CA ALA A 339 -31.71 58.61 33.84
C ALA A 339 -33.18 58.49 33.32
N LYS A 340 -33.76 57.28 33.43
CA LYS A 340 -34.92 56.95 34.30
C LYS A 340 -35.18 55.43 34.42
N ALA A 341 -35.47 54.97 35.65
CA ALA A 341 -35.82 53.61 36.11
C ALA A 341 -37.29 53.23 35.72
N THR A 342 -37.86 52.00 35.80
CA THR A 342 -37.67 50.76 36.61
C THR A 342 -38.45 49.58 35.90
N PRO A 343 -38.73 48.39 36.50
CA PRO A 343 -38.14 47.08 36.21
C PRO A 343 -39.03 46.05 35.47
N GLY A 344 -38.42 44.97 34.95
CA GLY A 344 -39.16 43.82 34.42
C GLY A 344 -38.28 42.60 34.09
N ALA A 345 -38.02 41.79 35.10
CA ALA A 345 -37.76 40.33 35.12
C ALA A 345 -37.07 39.60 33.92
N SER A 346 -35.87 39.08 34.22
CA SER A 346 -35.40 37.67 34.06
C SER A 346 -35.20 37.04 32.65
N PRO A 347 -34.37 35.98 32.53
CA PRO A 347 -33.10 36.10 31.81
C PRO A 347 -32.94 35.12 30.64
N ALA A 348 -32.18 35.52 29.62
CA ALA A 348 -31.11 34.73 28.99
C ALA A 348 -30.68 35.38 27.65
N LYS A 349 -29.43 35.80 27.61
CA LYS A 349 -28.62 36.18 26.43
C LYS A 349 -27.55 35.09 26.27
N PRO A 350 -26.77 34.97 25.17
CA PRO A 350 -26.91 35.42 23.77
C PRO A 350 -26.99 34.18 22.80
N ALA A 351 -27.41 34.19 21.52
CA ALA A 351 -27.35 35.13 20.39
C ALA A 351 -25.92 35.29 19.77
N PRO A 352 -25.78 35.75 18.51
CA PRO A 352 -25.64 34.88 17.31
C PRO A 352 -24.56 35.38 16.31
N GLY A 353 -24.46 34.77 15.13
CA GLY A 353 -23.83 35.36 13.91
C GLY A 353 -22.94 34.35 13.18
N ALA A 354 -23.32 33.76 12.05
CA ALA A 354 -23.61 34.32 10.71
C ALA A 354 -22.37 34.86 9.98
N SER A 355 -21.94 34.13 8.94
CA SER A 355 -21.40 34.62 7.66
C SER A 355 -21.15 33.39 6.77
N ALA A 356 -22.03 33.05 5.80
CA ALA A 356 -22.04 33.54 4.43
C ALA A 356 -20.78 33.17 3.61
N ALA A 357 -20.91 32.18 2.72
CA ALA A 357 -20.33 32.20 1.37
C ALA A 357 -20.98 31.11 0.51
N THR A 358 -21.91 31.57 -0.32
CA THR A 358 -22.53 30.93 -1.47
C THR A 358 -21.48 30.59 -2.54
N SER A 359 -21.54 29.39 -3.12
CA SER A 359 -21.50 29.28 -4.58
C SER A 359 -22.36 28.11 -5.04
N THR A 360 -23.35 28.49 -5.84
CA THR A 360 -24.41 27.73 -6.47
C THR A 360 -23.95 27.18 -7.82
N ALA A 361 -24.32 25.94 -8.11
CA ALA A 361 -24.62 25.47 -9.47
C ALA A 361 -25.87 24.57 -9.40
N THR A 362 -27.02 25.20 -9.60
CA THR A 362 -28.30 24.67 -10.08
C THR A 362 -28.14 24.20 -11.54
N ALA A 363 -28.89 23.28 -12.16
CA ALA A 363 -30.09 22.52 -11.84
C ALA A 363 -30.22 21.35 -12.85
N ALA A 364 -30.84 20.24 -12.45
CA ALA A 364 -31.73 19.49 -13.33
C ALA A 364 -32.76 18.72 -12.48
N SER A 365 -34.02 19.07 -12.71
CA SER A 365 -35.25 18.61 -12.06
C SER A 365 -35.68 17.25 -12.61
N SER A 366 -36.04 16.32 -11.73
CA SER A 366 -37.24 15.48 -11.87
C SER A 366 -37.49 14.63 -10.61
N THR A 367 -38.67 14.82 -10.03
CA THR A 367 -39.40 13.89 -9.14
C THR A 367 -40.83 13.80 -9.71
N PRO A 368 -41.68 12.79 -9.38
CA PRO A 368 -41.61 11.91 -8.20
C PRO A 368 -41.91 10.42 -8.44
N GLY A 369 -41.51 9.59 -7.47
CA GLY A 369 -41.97 8.22 -7.28
C GLY A 369 -42.00 7.91 -5.78
N GLU A 370 -43.20 7.97 -5.22
CA GLU A 370 -43.56 7.84 -3.81
C GLU A 370 -43.54 6.38 -3.32
N ALA A 371 -42.90 6.09 -2.18
CA ALA A 371 -43.00 4.81 -1.45
C ALA A 371 -42.57 4.97 0.03
N PRO A 372 -43.05 4.12 0.97
CA PRO A 372 -43.59 4.58 2.25
C PRO A 372 -42.63 4.53 3.45
N ALA A 373 -43.05 5.23 4.52
CA ALA A 373 -42.34 5.46 5.76
C ALA A 373 -42.02 4.18 6.58
N PRO A 374 -40.85 4.12 7.25
CA PRO A 374 -40.52 3.01 8.14
C PRO A 374 -41.23 3.11 9.51
N ARG A 375 -41.88 2.01 9.88
CA ARG A 375 -42.51 1.71 11.19
C ARG A 375 -41.58 1.98 12.38
N LYS A 376 -42.07 2.77 13.35
CA LYS A 376 -41.47 2.90 14.69
C LYS A 376 -41.53 1.55 15.44
N ARG A 377 -40.37 0.96 15.75
CA ARG A 377 -40.26 -0.18 16.67
C ARG A 377 -40.44 0.30 18.11
N GLY A 378 -41.44 -0.26 18.79
CA GLY A 378 -41.73 -0.03 20.20
C GLY A 378 -40.65 -0.60 21.12
N ARG A 379 -40.42 0.13 22.21
CA ARG A 379 -39.52 -0.21 23.32
C ARG A 379 -40.19 -1.31 24.18
N PRO A 380 -39.49 -2.39 24.58
CA PRO A 380 -40.10 -3.41 25.43
C PRO A 380 -40.31 -2.88 26.85
N LYS A 381 -41.53 -3.08 27.36
CA LYS A 381 -41.90 -2.90 28.77
C LYS A 381 -41.16 -3.94 29.62
N LYS A 382 -40.56 -3.49 30.72
CA LYS A 382 -40.19 -4.39 31.82
C LYS A 382 -41.49 -4.89 32.48
N LEU A 383 -41.58 -6.21 32.64
CA LEU A 383 -42.59 -6.90 33.44
C LEU A 383 -42.01 -7.22 34.83
N PRO A 384 -42.88 -7.39 35.84
CA PRO A 384 -42.59 -7.23 37.27
C PRO A 384 -41.66 -8.29 37.87
#